data_AF-A0A932TI21-F1
#
_entry.id   AF-A0A932TI21-F1
#
_cell.length_a   1.000
_cell.length_b   1.000
_cell.length_c   1.000
_cell.angle_alpha   90.00
_cell.angle_beta   90.00
_cell.angle_gamma   90.00
#
_symmetry.space_group_name_H-M   'P 1'
#
loop_
_entity.id
_entity.type
_entity.pdbx_description
1 polymer ?
#
loop_
_entity_poly.entity_id
_entity_poly.type
_entity_poly.pdbx_seq_one_letter_code
_entity_poly.pdbx_strand_id
1 'polypeptide(L)'
;MKLAIDNRKVVLLKSLRTNNRFYALVPPDSGYHNAEAIGEFPDDLPLGIAYPCLEDGLNDFAVIRTTFETIDLFPDDPNLRREMMAIIEDTRRDLRLRLIELRDRLQSGQAHFLGTQLSEFKQNVLQLVQKGIVRRTLDNMMKVDVYESVAQAQARLSGQPPEPVYRYEFQPRYLLEFTCNLPPRRFVACLFADILDAVEDEANYQSRFTFDRNVFQKFIGLMFIHYATTEPIFYGTHRSDYGVSAEKEMDSTPLYQAVGIALRELAREWREGGREERPTDVAGIFRPIRDLEDLAQQPVDHQRTVDLPSFAGTDQMLVQPLVLLAEGLRMLAGIDHERAREARELILRASRQLFFRLQEMGVISPVSPNPFDGLGSGGS
;
A
#
# COMPACT_ATOMS: atom_id res chain seq x y z
N MET A 1 -28.95 9.51 33.37
CA MET A 1 -28.78 10.34 32.16
C MET A 1 -28.98 9.41 30.97
N LYS A 2 -30.12 9.47 30.26
CA LYS A 2 -30.37 8.58 29.10
C LYS A 2 -29.40 8.98 28.00
N LEU A 3 -28.50 8.09 27.58
CA LEU A 3 -27.76 8.29 26.33
C LEU A 3 -28.81 8.49 25.23
N ALA A 4 -28.82 9.68 24.61
CA ALA A 4 -29.61 9.89 23.41
C ALA A 4 -29.14 8.88 22.36
N ILE A 5 -30.07 8.08 21.84
CA ILE A 5 -29.77 7.12 20.78
C ILE A 5 -29.34 7.92 19.56
N ASP A 6 -28.13 7.66 19.06
CA ASP A 6 -27.61 8.32 17.86
C ASP A 6 -28.27 7.72 16.62
N ASN A 7 -29.32 8.38 16.13
CA ASN A 7 -30.11 7.96 14.98
C ASN A 7 -29.49 8.34 13.62
N ARG A 8 -28.27 8.89 13.59
CA ARG A 8 -27.59 9.23 12.33
C ARG A 8 -27.30 7.96 11.52
N LYS A 9 -27.45 8.06 10.21
CA LYS A 9 -27.21 6.99 9.22
C LYS A 9 -25.91 7.22 8.47
N VAL A 10 -25.33 6.15 7.93
CA VAL A 10 -24.14 6.23 7.08
C VAL A 10 -24.59 6.40 5.64
N VAL A 11 -23.97 7.36 4.94
CA VAL A 11 -24.16 7.53 3.50
C VAL A 11 -22.81 7.54 2.79
N LEU A 12 -22.74 6.93 1.59
CA LEU A 12 -21.62 7.07 0.68
C LEU A 12 -21.90 8.22 -0.29
N LEU A 13 -21.14 9.30 -0.20
CA LEU A 13 -21.30 10.50 -1.02
C LEU A 13 -20.13 10.63 -2.00
N LYS A 14 -20.42 11.15 -3.19
CA LYS A 14 -19.45 11.36 -4.26
C LYS A 14 -19.23 12.85 -4.50
N SER A 15 -17.99 13.30 -4.57
CA SER A 15 -17.65 14.66 -4.98
C SER A 15 -17.97 14.85 -6.46
N LEU A 16 -18.78 15.85 -6.82
CA LEU A 16 -19.01 16.23 -8.22
C LEU A 16 -17.73 16.74 -8.90
N ARG A 17 -16.82 17.33 -8.12
CA ARG A 17 -15.60 17.96 -8.64
C ARG A 17 -14.50 16.94 -8.98
N THR A 18 -14.37 15.89 -8.18
CA THR A 18 -13.23 14.97 -8.27
C THR A 18 -13.66 13.52 -8.46
N ASN A 19 -14.94 13.20 -8.33
CA ASN A 19 -15.47 11.84 -8.22
C ASN A 19 -14.98 11.04 -7.00
N ASN A 20 -14.19 11.62 -6.09
CA ASN A 20 -13.80 10.97 -4.83
C ASN A 20 -15.05 10.61 -4.02
N ARG A 21 -14.99 9.46 -3.33
CA ARG A 21 -16.12 8.94 -2.56
C ARG A 21 -15.76 8.89 -1.08
N PHE A 22 -16.66 9.38 -0.25
CA PHE A 22 -16.49 9.44 1.19
C PHE A 22 -17.74 8.92 1.91
N TYR A 23 -17.52 8.13 2.96
CA TYR A 23 -18.56 7.82 3.93
C TYR A 23 -18.78 9.01 4.86
N ALA A 24 -20.04 9.33 5.13
CA ALA A 24 -20.42 10.37 6.06
C ALA A 24 -21.52 9.88 7.00
N LEU A 25 -21.51 10.39 8.23
CA LEU A 25 -22.54 10.13 9.23
C LEU A 25 -23.50 11.31 9.28
N VAL A 26 -24.71 11.14 8.73
CA VAL A 26 -25.66 12.23 8.50
C VAL A 26 -26.97 12.05 9.27
N PRO A 27 -27.66 13.13 9.65
CA PRO A 27 -29.02 13.04 10.18
C PRO A 27 -29.98 12.35 9.18
N PRO A 28 -30.99 11.61 9.64
CA PRO A 28 -32.00 10.99 8.78
C PRO A 28 -32.66 11.99 7.82
N ASP A 29 -32.95 13.19 8.32
CA ASP A 29 -33.67 14.25 7.60
C ASP A 29 -32.74 15.18 6.80
N SER A 30 -31.46 14.81 6.63
CA SER A 30 -30.47 15.63 5.92
C SER A 30 -30.72 15.78 4.42
N GLY A 31 -31.58 14.94 3.84
CA GLY A 31 -31.79 14.86 2.39
C GLY A 31 -30.70 14.11 1.64
N TYR A 32 -29.63 13.66 2.32
CA TYR A 32 -28.56 12.91 1.67
C TYR A 32 -28.89 11.43 1.48
N HIS A 33 -28.51 10.92 0.31
CA HIS A 33 -28.74 9.55 -0.13
C HIS A 33 -27.44 8.82 -0.51
N ASN A 34 -27.47 7.49 -0.49
CA ASN A 34 -26.34 6.67 -0.92
C ASN A 34 -26.03 6.86 -2.40
N ALA A 35 -24.74 6.92 -2.72
CA ALA A 35 -24.18 7.17 -4.05
C ALA A 35 -24.57 8.54 -4.65
N GLU A 36 -25.11 9.46 -3.86
CA GLU A 36 -25.43 10.81 -4.30
C GLU A 36 -24.14 11.59 -4.61
N ALA A 37 -24.19 12.39 -5.68
CA ALA A 37 -23.11 13.28 -6.04
C ALA A 37 -23.41 14.70 -5.54
N ILE A 38 -22.51 15.27 -4.75
CA ILE A 38 -22.67 16.57 -4.11
C ILE A 38 -21.60 17.56 -4.57
N GLY A 39 -21.94 18.85 -4.57
CA GLY A 39 -21.02 19.92 -4.97
C GLY A 39 -19.86 20.09 -3.98
N GLU A 40 -20.19 20.23 -2.70
CA GLU A 40 -19.22 20.45 -1.63
C GLU A 40 -19.63 19.69 -0.36
N PHE A 41 -18.65 19.12 0.32
CA PHE A 41 -18.85 18.51 1.63
C PHE A 41 -18.76 19.57 2.72
N PRO A 42 -19.68 19.61 3.70
CA PRO A 42 -19.60 20.54 4.82
C PRO A 42 -18.28 20.39 5.60
N ASP A 43 -17.63 21.52 5.91
CA ASP A 43 -16.33 21.58 6.60
C ASP A 43 -16.30 20.94 8.00
N ASP A 44 -17.46 20.83 8.63
CA ASP A 44 -17.66 20.29 9.98
C ASP A 44 -18.10 18.82 9.97
N LEU A 45 -18.22 18.20 8.80
CA LEU A 45 -18.61 16.81 8.63
C LEU A 45 -17.36 15.91 8.59
N PRO A 46 -17.16 14.99 9.57
CA PRO A 46 -16.10 13.98 9.50
C PRO A 46 -16.38 13.00 8.37
N LEU A 47 -15.34 12.66 7.62
CA LEU A 47 -15.42 11.82 6.43
C LEU A 47 -14.56 10.56 6.60
N GLY A 48 -15.12 9.42 6.22
CA GLY A 48 -14.38 8.18 6.00
C GLY A 48 -13.97 8.08 4.54
N ILE A 49 -12.69 7.89 4.26
CA ILE A 49 -12.21 7.65 2.90
C ILE A 49 -12.74 6.30 2.45
N ALA A 50 -13.61 6.29 1.44
CA ALA A 50 -14.15 5.05 0.93
C ALA A 50 -13.09 4.34 0.09
N TYR A 51 -13.06 3.02 0.17
CA TYR A 51 -12.13 2.20 -0.61
C TYR A 51 -12.15 2.51 -2.13
N PRO A 52 -13.32 2.71 -2.78
CA PRO A 52 -13.38 3.14 -4.18
C PRO A 52 -12.74 4.50 -4.48
N CYS A 53 -12.50 5.35 -3.49
CA CYS A 53 -11.78 6.62 -3.68
C CYS A 53 -10.34 6.39 -4.16
N LEU A 54 -9.71 5.34 -3.64
CA LEU A 54 -8.36 4.96 -4.02
C LEU A 54 -8.33 4.13 -5.31
N GLU A 55 -9.32 3.25 -5.52
CA GLU A 55 -9.46 2.47 -6.76
C GLU A 55 -9.74 3.36 -7.98
N ASP A 56 -10.54 4.41 -7.84
CA ASP A 56 -10.74 5.37 -8.92
C ASP A 56 -9.41 6.04 -9.32
N GLY A 57 -8.55 6.35 -8.35
CA GLY A 57 -7.19 6.84 -8.64
C GLY A 57 -6.36 5.80 -9.40
N LEU A 58 -6.44 4.51 -9.01
CA LEU A 58 -5.80 3.41 -9.76
C LEU A 58 -6.27 3.34 -11.21
N ASN A 59 -7.55 3.61 -11.48
CA ASN A 59 -8.07 3.65 -12.85
C ASN A 59 -7.41 4.76 -13.67
N ASP A 60 -7.24 5.96 -13.09
CA ASP A 60 -6.55 7.07 -13.77
C ASP A 60 -5.08 6.69 -14.09
N PHE A 61 -4.37 6.06 -13.14
CA PHE A 61 -3.01 5.53 -13.38
C PHE A 61 -2.98 4.48 -14.50
N ALA A 62 -3.97 3.57 -14.52
CA ALA A 62 -4.06 2.53 -15.53
C ALA A 62 -4.33 3.10 -16.92
N VAL A 63 -5.21 4.11 -17.04
CA VAL A 63 -5.47 4.81 -18.31
C VAL A 63 -4.20 5.48 -18.83
N ILE A 64 -3.47 6.23 -17.99
CA ILE A 64 -2.21 6.87 -18.41
C ILE A 64 -1.20 5.81 -18.88
N ARG A 65 -1.01 4.75 -18.11
CA ARG A 65 -0.05 3.69 -18.42
C ARG A 65 -0.39 2.98 -19.73
N THR A 66 -1.63 2.52 -19.91
CA THR A 66 -2.09 1.85 -21.14
C THR A 66 -2.04 2.77 -22.36
N THR A 67 -2.24 4.08 -22.16
CA THR A 67 -2.09 5.08 -23.21
C THR A 67 -0.63 5.20 -23.66
N PHE A 68 0.33 5.18 -22.72
CA PHE A 68 1.75 5.09 -23.10
C PHE A 68 2.10 3.77 -23.80
N GLU A 69 1.54 2.64 -23.36
CA GLU A 69 1.75 1.35 -24.03
C GLU A 69 1.26 1.39 -25.48
N THR A 70 0.15 2.10 -25.74
CA THR A 70 -0.35 2.34 -27.09
C THR A 70 0.64 3.18 -27.91
N ILE A 71 1.20 4.25 -27.34
CA ILE A 71 2.24 5.06 -28.01
C ILE A 71 3.47 4.20 -28.34
N ASP A 72 3.92 3.36 -27.40
CA ASP A 72 5.09 2.48 -27.58
C ASP A 72 4.87 1.45 -28.71
N LEU A 73 3.63 1.03 -28.96
CA LEU A 73 3.27 0.10 -30.05
C LEU A 73 3.26 0.75 -31.44
N PHE A 74 3.07 2.07 -31.51
CA PHE A 74 2.96 2.82 -32.77
C PHE A 74 3.90 4.05 -32.78
N PRO A 75 5.22 3.83 -32.68
CA PRO A 75 6.19 4.92 -32.52
C PRO A 75 6.26 5.88 -33.71
N ASP A 76 5.86 5.41 -34.91
CA ASP A 76 5.96 6.17 -36.16
C ASP A 76 4.68 6.96 -36.51
N ASP A 77 3.65 6.95 -35.65
CA ASP A 77 2.40 7.70 -35.86
C ASP A 77 2.35 8.98 -34.99
N PRO A 78 2.74 10.15 -35.53
CA PRO A 78 2.73 11.40 -34.79
C PRO A 78 1.33 11.94 -34.49
N ASN A 79 0.30 11.53 -35.26
CA ASN A 79 -1.07 11.96 -35.01
C ASN A 79 -1.66 11.18 -33.85
N LEU A 80 -1.51 9.85 -33.85
CA LEU A 80 -1.87 9.01 -32.71
C LEU A 80 -1.14 9.47 -31.45
N ARG A 81 0.16 9.72 -31.52
CA ARG A 81 0.93 10.23 -30.37
C ARG A 81 0.33 11.52 -29.80
N ARG A 82 -0.11 12.45 -30.65
CA ARG A 82 -0.73 13.71 -30.21
C ARG A 82 -2.06 13.45 -29.49
N GLU A 83 -2.90 12.59 -30.04
CA GLU A 83 -4.18 12.22 -29.43
C GLU A 83 -4.00 11.50 -28.09
N MET A 84 -3.09 10.53 -28.03
CA MET A 84 -2.78 9.77 -26.81
C MET A 84 -2.20 10.68 -25.72
N MET A 85 -1.30 11.61 -26.07
CA MET A 85 -0.79 12.60 -25.10
C MET A 85 -1.88 13.54 -24.58
N ALA A 86 -2.89 13.87 -25.39
CA ALA A 86 -4.05 14.64 -24.92
C ALA A 86 -4.88 13.87 -23.89
N ILE A 87 -5.11 12.56 -24.11
CA ILE A 87 -5.78 11.68 -23.14
C ILE A 87 -5.00 11.61 -21.82
N ILE A 88 -3.67 11.45 -21.90
CA ILE A 88 -2.80 11.45 -20.72
C ILE A 88 -2.95 12.76 -19.93
N GLU A 89 -2.96 13.90 -20.61
CA GLU A 89 -3.06 15.22 -19.95
C GLU A 89 -4.44 15.43 -19.30
N ASP A 90 -5.53 15.04 -19.98
CA ASP A 90 -6.87 15.13 -19.39
C ASP A 90 -7.02 14.20 -18.18
N THR A 91 -6.53 12.96 -18.28
CA THR A 91 -6.58 12.00 -17.16
C THR A 91 -5.69 12.46 -15.99
N ARG A 92 -4.52 13.02 -16.28
CA ARG A 92 -3.63 13.62 -15.29
C ARG A 92 -4.30 14.77 -14.55
N ARG A 93 -5.06 15.62 -15.25
CA ARG A 93 -5.81 16.73 -14.63
C ARG A 93 -6.81 16.21 -13.60
N ASP A 94 -7.54 15.15 -13.93
CA ASP A 94 -8.51 14.53 -13.04
C ASP A 94 -7.83 13.88 -11.82
N LEU A 95 -6.77 13.09 -12.06
CA LEU A 95 -5.96 12.49 -11.00
C LEU A 95 -5.41 13.55 -10.02
N ARG A 96 -4.90 14.65 -10.56
CA ARG A 96 -4.39 15.78 -9.77
C ARG A 96 -5.49 16.37 -8.88
N LEU A 97 -6.68 16.64 -9.44
CA LEU A 97 -7.81 17.17 -8.67
C LEU A 97 -8.24 16.22 -7.54
N ARG A 98 -8.28 14.91 -7.80
CA ARG A 98 -8.58 13.89 -6.79
C ARG A 98 -7.56 13.89 -5.65
N LEU A 99 -6.27 13.89 -5.99
CA LEU A 99 -5.18 13.87 -5.01
C LEU A 99 -5.11 15.15 -4.19
N ILE A 100 -5.39 16.32 -4.79
CA ILE A 100 -5.51 17.60 -4.08
C ILE A 100 -6.59 17.51 -3.01
N GLU A 101 -7.81 17.09 -3.37
CA GLU A 101 -8.90 16.99 -2.39
C GLU A 101 -8.57 15.99 -1.28
N LEU A 102 -8.01 14.83 -1.63
CA LEU A 102 -7.65 13.81 -0.64
C LEU A 102 -6.58 14.33 0.32
N ARG A 103 -5.51 14.96 -0.19
CA ARG A 103 -4.45 15.60 0.61
C ARG A 103 -5.03 16.66 1.54
N ASP A 104 -5.84 17.57 1.01
CA ASP A 104 -6.37 18.72 1.77
C ASP A 104 -7.33 18.26 2.88
N ARG A 105 -8.17 17.26 2.60
CA ARG A 105 -9.06 16.68 3.61
C ARG A 105 -8.32 15.86 4.66
N LEU A 106 -7.26 15.13 4.29
CA LEU A 106 -6.38 14.45 5.25
C LEU A 106 -5.64 15.46 6.14
N GLN A 107 -5.13 16.54 5.56
CA GLN A 107 -4.34 17.56 6.24
C GLN A 107 -5.18 18.43 7.17
N SER A 108 -6.36 18.90 6.72
CA SER A 108 -7.33 19.63 7.55
C SER A 108 -7.94 18.77 8.65
N GLY A 109 -7.73 17.47 8.53
CA GLY A 109 -8.21 16.48 9.45
C GLY A 109 -9.68 16.13 9.28
N GLN A 110 -10.29 16.47 8.15
CA GLN A 110 -11.67 16.16 7.83
C GLN A 110 -11.87 14.70 7.40
N ALA A 111 -10.95 14.15 6.61
CA ALA A 111 -11.02 12.78 6.10
C ALA A 111 -10.09 11.82 6.85
N HIS A 112 -10.53 10.57 6.96
CA HIS A 112 -9.88 9.52 7.74
C HIS A 112 -9.90 8.18 6.99
N PHE A 113 -8.79 7.45 7.00
CA PHE A 113 -8.77 6.05 6.58
C PHE A 113 -9.36 5.18 7.69
N LEU A 114 -10.60 4.70 7.49
CA LEU A 114 -11.33 3.94 8.51
C LEU A 114 -10.78 2.51 8.60
N GLY A 115 -10.59 2.02 9.83
CA GLY A 115 -10.04 0.68 10.09
C GLY A 115 -8.55 0.53 9.79
N THR A 116 -7.86 1.62 9.43
CA THR A 116 -6.42 1.62 9.16
C THR A 116 -5.63 1.96 10.43
N GLN A 117 -4.69 1.09 10.81
CA GLN A 117 -3.75 1.36 11.89
C GLN A 117 -2.66 2.31 11.41
N LEU A 118 -2.88 3.62 11.53
CA LEU A 118 -1.97 4.64 10.96
C LEU A 118 -0.52 4.54 11.47
N SER A 119 -0.32 4.13 12.73
CA SER A 119 1.01 3.91 13.29
C SER A 119 1.74 2.76 12.58
N GLU A 120 1.04 1.65 12.34
CA GLU A 120 1.56 0.49 11.59
C GLU A 120 1.80 0.86 10.12
N PHE A 121 0.85 1.57 9.50
CA PHE A 121 1.00 2.11 8.14
C PHE A 121 2.29 2.92 8.01
N LYS A 122 2.49 3.89 8.92
CA LYS A 122 3.70 4.73 8.94
C LYS A 122 4.97 3.87 9.08
N GLN A 123 4.99 2.92 10.00
CA GLN A 123 6.14 2.04 10.20
C GLN A 123 6.46 1.23 8.94
N ASN A 124 5.45 0.67 8.28
CA ASN A 124 5.61 -0.10 7.06
C ASN A 124 6.13 0.76 5.88
N VAL A 125 5.68 2.01 5.75
CA VAL A 125 6.25 2.94 4.76
C VAL A 125 7.71 3.25 5.09
N LEU A 126 8.05 3.52 6.35
CA LEU A 126 9.44 3.78 6.74
C LEU A 126 10.35 2.57 6.48
N GLN A 127 9.84 1.34 6.67
CA GLN A 127 10.56 0.13 6.28
C GLN A 127 10.75 0.04 4.75
N LEU A 128 9.73 0.38 3.96
CA LEU A 128 9.82 0.43 2.50
C LEU A 128 10.86 1.46 2.03
N VAL A 129 10.99 2.60 2.72
CA VAL A 129 12.00 3.62 2.42
C VAL A 129 13.41 3.13 2.78
N GLN A 130 13.60 2.58 3.98
CA GLN A 130 14.92 2.27 4.52
C GLN A 130 15.49 0.94 4.00
N LYS A 131 14.67 -0.11 4.02
CA LYS A 131 15.09 -1.48 3.66
C LYS A 131 14.71 -1.82 2.23
N GLY A 132 13.54 -1.33 1.79
CA GLY A 132 12.94 -1.69 0.53
C GLY A 132 12.32 -3.08 0.52
N ILE A 133 11.64 -3.41 -0.58
CA ILE A 133 11.01 -4.72 -0.81
C ILE A 133 11.46 -5.23 -2.19
N VAL A 134 11.60 -6.55 -2.31
CA VAL A 134 11.93 -7.18 -3.59
C VAL A 134 10.85 -6.85 -4.63
N ARG A 135 11.26 -6.34 -5.78
CA ARG A 135 10.38 -5.86 -6.85
C ARG A 135 9.41 -6.93 -7.34
N ARG A 136 9.92 -8.13 -7.60
CA ARG A 136 9.12 -9.31 -7.97
C ARG A 136 8.03 -9.64 -6.95
N THR A 137 8.32 -9.48 -5.66
CA THR A 137 7.32 -9.73 -4.60
C THR A 137 6.18 -8.72 -4.70
N LEU A 138 6.49 -7.44 -4.89
CA LEU A 138 5.46 -6.40 -5.06
C LEU A 138 4.61 -6.64 -6.31
N ASP A 139 5.23 -6.97 -7.44
CA ASP A 139 4.53 -7.28 -8.69
C ASP A 139 3.59 -8.49 -8.53
N ASN A 140 4.07 -9.57 -7.92
CA ASN A 140 3.24 -10.77 -7.66
C ASN A 140 2.07 -10.49 -6.71
N MET A 141 2.30 -9.74 -5.64
CA MET A 141 1.26 -9.43 -4.65
C MET A 141 0.19 -8.51 -5.22
N MET A 142 0.59 -7.51 -6.00
CA MET A 142 -0.33 -6.54 -6.60
C MET A 142 -0.90 -7.00 -7.95
N LYS A 143 -0.41 -8.13 -8.49
CA LYS A 143 -0.75 -8.63 -9.82
C LYS A 143 -0.51 -7.57 -10.91
N VAL A 144 0.61 -6.85 -10.79
CA VAL A 144 1.06 -5.84 -11.76
C VAL A 144 2.46 -6.20 -12.27
N ASP A 145 2.87 -5.61 -13.38
CA ASP A 145 4.25 -5.70 -13.91
C ASP A 145 4.85 -4.30 -14.02
N VAL A 146 5.16 -3.69 -12.86
CA VAL A 146 5.62 -2.29 -12.78
C VAL A 146 7.00 -2.22 -12.13
N TYR A 147 7.23 -3.01 -11.09
CA TYR A 147 8.45 -2.91 -10.31
C TYR A 147 9.64 -3.51 -11.05
N GLU A 148 9.53 -4.75 -11.53
CA GLU A 148 10.56 -5.42 -12.32
C GLU A 148 10.77 -4.73 -13.67
N SER A 149 9.70 -4.32 -14.36
CA SER A 149 9.78 -3.66 -15.67
C SER A 149 10.58 -2.35 -15.63
N VAL A 150 10.38 -1.52 -14.61
CA VAL A 150 11.18 -0.30 -14.38
C VAL A 150 12.64 -0.64 -14.07
N ALA A 151 12.92 -1.65 -13.24
CA ALA A 151 14.30 -2.03 -12.94
C ALA A 151 15.05 -2.51 -14.19
N GLN A 152 14.37 -3.27 -15.05
CA GLN A 152 14.92 -3.72 -16.33
C GLN A 152 15.16 -2.54 -17.30
N ALA A 153 14.20 -1.62 -17.42
CA ALA A 153 14.37 -0.43 -18.26
C ALA A 153 15.53 0.44 -17.77
N GLN A 154 15.64 0.66 -16.46
CA GLN A 154 16.72 1.42 -15.84
C GLN A 154 18.09 0.76 -16.10
N ALA A 155 18.18 -0.56 -15.99
CA ALA A 155 19.40 -1.33 -16.28
C ALA A 155 19.85 -1.20 -17.74
N ARG A 156 18.90 -1.24 -18.68
CA ARG A 156 19.19 -1.03 -20.12
C ARG A 156 19.73 0.37 -20.39
N LEU A 157 19.22 1.38 -19.69
CA LEU A 157 19.63 2.78 -19.86
C LEU A 157 20.99 3.08 -19.20
N SER A 158 21.28 2.48 -18.03
CA SER A 158 22.50 2.76 -17.27
C SER A 158 23.66 1.81 -17.56
N GLY A 159 23.39 0.66 -18.19
CA GLY A 159 24.36 -0.42 -18.38
C GLY A 159 24.68 -1.21 -17.09
N GLN A 160 23.98 -0.95 -15.99
CA GLN A 160 24.14 -1.64 -14.70
C GLN A 160 23.15 -2.80 -14.58
N PRO A 161 23.39 -3.80 -13.71
CA PRO A 161 22.41 -4.85 -13.45
C PRO A 161 21.09 -4.26 -12.87
N PRO A 162 19.93 -4.88 -13.13
CA PRO A 162 18.65 -4.44 -12.57
C PRO A 162 18.69 -4.46 -11.04
N GLU A 163 18.28 -3.36 -10.41
CA GLU A 163 18.17 -3.32 -8.95
C GLU A 163 17.01 -4.22 -8.50
N PRO A 164 17.25 -5.27 -7.69
CA PRO A 164 16.21 -6.22 -7.32
C PRO A 164 15.22 -5.68 -6.27
N VAL A 165 15.59 -4.60 -5.59
CA VAL A 165 14.83 -4.01 -4.49
C VAL A 165 14.23 -2.68 -4.94
N TYR A 166 12.99 -2.43 -4.57
CA TYR A 166 12.35 -1.13 -4.66
C TYR A 166 12.37 -0.47 -3.28
N ARG A 167 12.79 0.80 -3.25
CA ARG A 167 12.66 1.68 -2.10
C ARG A 167 11.76 2.84 -2.47
N TYR A 168 10.88 3.23 -1.55
CA TYR A 168 10.14 4.48 -1.73
C TYR A 168 11.11 5.65 -1.54
N GLU A 169 11.26 6.47 -2.57
CA GLU A 169 12.10 7.66 -2.55
C GLU A 169 11.23 8.89 -2.41
N PHE A 170 11.40 9.66 -1.33
CA PHE A 170 10.77 10.97 -1.20
C PHE A 170 11.39 11.98 -2.18
N GLN A 171 10.58 12.91 -2.69
CA GLN A 171 11.09 14.10 -3.38
C GLN A 171 12.02 14.89 -2.45
N PRO A 172 13.01 15.64 -2.98
CA PRO A 172 14.02 16.33 -2.17
C PRO A 172 13.47 17.27 -1.09
N ARG A 173 12.25 17.78 -1.26
CA ARG A 173 11.59 18.68 -0.29
C ARG A 173 10.99 17.95 0.93
N TYR A 174 10.87 16.63 0.89
CA TYR A 174 10.35 15.81 1.98
C TYR A 174 11.44 14.93 2.57
N LEU A 175 12.46 15.56 3.14
CA LEU A 175 13.61 14.84 3.68
C LEU A 175 13.18 13.85 4.77
N LEU A 176 13.67 12.61 4.66
CA LEU A 176 13.30 11.50 5.54
C LEU A 176 13.53 11.82 7.02
N GLU A 177 14.59 12.58 7.33
CA GLU A 177 14.94 13.01 8.68
C GLU A 177 13.84 13.83 9.37
N PHE A 178 13.03 14.56 8.60
CA PHE A 178 11.90 15.32 9.11
C PHE A 178 10.61 14.52 9.02
N THR A 179 10.36 13.86 7.89
CA THR A 179 9.09 13.16 7.68
C THR A 179 8.91 11.98 8.64
N CYS A 180 9.97 11.25 8.97
CA CYS A 180 9.88 10.11 9.88
C CYS A 180 9.43 10.48 11.30
N ASN A 181 9.60 11.75 11.70
CA ASN A 181 9.21 12.26 13.01
C ASN A 181 7.77 12.81 13.05
N LEU A 182 7.10 12.95 11.91
CA LEU A 182 5.71 13.42 11.86
C LEU A 182 4.76 12.44 12.56
N PRO A 183 3.74 12.91 13.29
CA PRO A 183 2.66 12.04 13.76
C PRO A 183 2.05 11.24 12.61
N PRO A 184 1.58 9.99 12.83
CA PRO A 184 1.12 9.08 11.76
C PRO A 184 0.16 9.73 10.75
N ARG A 185 -0.80 10.51 11.24
CA ARG A 185 -1.74 11.25 10.39
C ARG A 185 -1.06 12.27 9.47
N ARG A 186 -0.19 13.11 10.04
CA ARG A 186 0.55 14.13 9.28
C ARG A 186 1.54 13.49 8.31
N PHE A 187 2.11 12.34 8.69
CA PHE A 187 2.96 11.55 7.81
C PHE A 187 2.20 11.05 6.58
N VAL A 188 0.99 10.52 6.75
CA VAL A 188 0.14 10.09 5.63
C VAL A 188 -0.22 11.27 4.73
N ALA A 189 -0.63 12.42 5.28
CA ALA A 189 -0.88 13.62 4.48
C ALA A 189 0.38 14.07 3.69
N CYS A 190 1.56 13.99 4.30
CA CYS A 190 2.84 14.28 3.65
C CYS A 190 3.15 13.32 2.48
N LEU A 191 2.81 12.04 2.61
CA LEU A 191 2.98 11.07 1.52
C LEU A 191 2.09 11.36 0.32
N PHE A 192 0.83 11.74 0.55
CA PHE A 192 -0.06 12.16 -0.53
C PHE A 192 0.39 13.48 -1.17
N ALA A 193 1.01 14.38 -0.39
CA ALA A 193 1.65 15.57 -0.94
C ALA A 193 2.86 15.22 -1.83
N ASP A 194 3.69 14.26 -1.43
CA ASP A 194 4.82 13.76 -2.24
C ASP A 194 4.37 13.15 -3.57
N ILE A 195 3.33 12.31 -3.55
CA ILE A 195 2.77 11.72 -4.77
C ILE A 195 2.19 12.81 -5.66
N LEU A 196 1.47 13.77 -5.09
CA LEU A 196 0.89 14.87 -5.85
C LEU A 196 1.96 15.68 -6.57
N ASP A 197 3.12 15.92 -5.95
CA ASP A 197 4.22 16.60 -6.66
C ASP A 197 4.79 15.79 -7.81
N ALA A 198 4.88 14.47 -7.64
CA ALA A 198 5.27 13.60 -8.74
C ALA A 198 4.24 13.64 -9.89
N VAL A 199 2.94 13.74 -9.57
CA VAL A 199 1.87 13.94 -10.56
C VAL A 199 1.92 15.32 -11.22
N GLU A 200 2.29 16.36 -10.47
CA GLU A 200 2.39 17.74 -10.99
C GLU A 200 3.65 17.97 -11.84
N ASP A 201 4.67 17.12 -11.74
CA ASP A 201 5.88 17.21 -12.55
C ASP A 201 5.66 16.67 -13.98
N GLU A 202 5.68 17.57 -14.96
CA GLU A 202 5.50 17.25 -16.39
C GLU A 202 6.58 16.30 -16.92
N ALA A 203 7.79 16.33 -16.34
CA ALA A 203 8.88 15.47 -16.78
C ALA A 203 8.55 13.98 -16.60
N ASN A 204 7.67 13.65 -15.65
CA ASN A 204 7.25 12.27 -15.42
C ASN A 204 6.37 11.73 -16.55
N TYR A 205 5.76 12.59 -17.37
CA TYR A 205 4.85 12.23 -18.45
C TYR A 205 5.53 12.19 -19.83
N GLN A 206 6.87 12.15 -19.87
CA GLN A 206 7.63 12.05 -21.12
C GLN A 206 7.62 10.64 -21.72
N SER A 207 7.49 9.61 -20.88
CA SER A 207 7.50 8.21 -21.27
C SER A 207 6.79 7.32 -20.24
N ARG A 208 6.42 6.10 -20.64
CA ARG A 208 5.94 5.07 -19.70
C ARG A 208 6.91 4.85 -18.54
N PHE A 209 8.20 4.76 -18.86
CA PHE A 209 9.26 4.48 -17.88
C PHE A 209 9.34 5.55 -16.79
N THR A 210 9.36 6.83 -17.17
CA THR A 210 9.44 7.95 -16.20
C THR A 210 8.18 8.02 -15.34
N PHE A 211 7.01 7.78 -15.95
CA PHE A 211 5.73 7.76 -15.23
C PHE A 211 5.68 6.62 -14.21
N ASP A 212 6.00 5.40 -14.65
CA ASP A 212 5.98 4.21 -13.80
C ASP A 212 6.96 4.37 -12.63
N ARG A 213 8.19 4.79 -12.92
CA ARG A 213 9.26 4.96 -11.92
C ARG A 213 8.91 6.01 -10.88
N ASN A 214 8.49 7.20 -11.31
CA ASN A 214 8.43 8.36 -10.42
C ASN A 214 7.04 8.59 -9.83
N VAL A 215 5.99 8.06 -10.46
CA VAL A 215 4.60 8.31 -10.05
C VAL A 215 3.90 7.02 -9.67
N PHE A 216 3.81 6.04 -10.58
CA PHE A 216 2.94 4.88 -10.36
C PHE A 216 3.46 3.95 -9.26
N GLN A 217 4.76 3.64 -9.23
CA GLN A 217 5.40 2.84 -8.16
C GLN A 217 5.19 3.44 -6.78
N LYS A 218 5.21 4.78 -6.66
CA LYS A 218 4.94 5.46 -5.38
C LYS A 218 3.52 5.19 -4.92
N PHE A 219 2.54 5.46 -5.79
CA PHE A 219 1.13 5.31 -5.44
C PHE A 219 0.76 3.86 -5.13
N ILE A 220 1.13 2.91 -6.00
CA ILE A 220 0.78 1.49 -5.82
C ILE A 220 1.47 0.88 -4.59
N GLY A 221 2.67 1.35 -4.24
CA GLY A 221 3.37 0.94 -3.02
C GLY A 221 2.64 1.39 -1.74
N LEU A 222 2.11 2.62 -1.72
CA LEU A 222 1.31 3.10 -0.59
C LEU A 222 -0.05 2.40 -0.51
N MET A 223 -0.68 2.13 -1.65
CA MET A 223 -1.91 1.34 -1.72
C MET A 223 -1.70 -0.02 -1.08
N PHE A 224 -0.62 -0.71 -1.44
CA PHE A 224 -0.29 -2.01 -0.86
C PHE A 224 -0.15 -1.96 0.67
N ILE A 225 0.58 -0.98 1.20
CA ILE A 225 0.73 -0.81 2.65
C ILE A 225 -0.62 -0.48 3.31
N HIS A 226 -1.47 0.32 2.65
CA HIS A 226 -2.83 0.57 3.10
C HIS A 226 -3.63 -0.75 3.21
N TYR A 227 -3.55 -1.64 2.21
CA TYR A 227 -4.21 -2.95 2.29
C TYR A 227 -3.65 -3.86 3.39
N ALA A 228 -2.35 -3.77 3.67
CA ALA A 228 -1.74 -4.59 4.71
C ALA A 228 -2.16 -4.13 6.13
N THR A 229 -2.52 -2.86 6.28
CA THR A 229 -2.73 -2.22 7.60
C THR A 229 -4.17 -1.78 7.85
N THR A 230 -5.09 -2.15 6.96
CA THR A 230 -6.52 -1.86 7.10
C THR A 230 -7.30 -3.15 7.35
N GLU A 231 -8.28 -3.08 8.24
CA GLU A 231 -9.16 -4.20 8.53
C GLU A 231 -9.96 -4.64 7.27
N PRO A 232 -10.00 -5.94 6.94
CA PRO A 232 -10.61 -6.41 5.70
C PRO A 232 -12.09 -6.07 5.49
N ILE A 233 -12.83 -5.82 6.58
CA ILE A 233 -14.24 -5.43 6.52
C ILE A 233 -14.43 -4.10 5.77
N PHE A 234 -13.45 -3.20 5.82
CA PHE A 234 -13.51 -1.88 5.16
C PHE A 234 -13.25 -1.94 3.65
N TYR A 235 -12.86 -3.09 3.10
CA TYR A 235 -12.75 -3.29 1.65
C TYR A 235 -14.11 -3.56 0.97
N GLY A 236 -15.18 -3.80 1.74
CA GLY A 236 -16.49 -4.09 1.16
C GLY A 236 -16.51 -5.38 0.34
N THR A 237 -15.74 -6.39 0.76
CA THR A 237 -15.59 -7.66 0.04
C THR A 237 -16.84 -8.55 0.14
N HIS A 238 -17.79 -8.22 1.03
CA HIS A 238 -19.00 -9.01 1.19
C HIS A 238 -20.00 -8.73 0.06
N ARG A 239 -20.68 -9.78 -0.44
CA ARG A 239 -21.62 -9.67 -1.57
C ARG A 239 -22.72 -8.63 -1.35
N SER A 240 -23.12 -8.42 -0.10
CA SER A 240 -24.13 -7.42 0.28
C SER A 240 -23.70 -5.99 0.02
N ASP A 241 -22.39 -5.73 -0.09
CA ASP A 241 -21.84 -4.38 -0.12
C ASP A 241 -21.81 -3.81 -1.56
N TYR A 242 -21.95 -4.68 -2.57
CA TYR A 242 -21.90 -4.33 -3.99
C TYR A 242 -23.19 -3.66 -4.50
N GLY A 243 -23.07 -2.78 -5.50
CA GLY A 243 -24.23 -2.16 -6.16
C GLY A 243 -24.91 -1.10 -5.28
N VAL A 244 -24.11 -0.25 -4.64
CA VAL A 244 -24.60 0.89 -3.84
C VAL A 244 -25.44 1.81 -4.72
N SER A 245 -26.68 2.08 -4.29
CA SER A 245 -27.60 3.02 -4.93
C SER A 245 -28.48 3.70 -3.87
N ALA A 246 -29.18 4.76 -4.27
CA ALA A 246 -30.07 5.49 -3.36
C ALA A 246 -31.24 4.63 -2.84
N GLU A 247 -31.68 3.64 -3.63
CA GLU A 247 -32.83 2.78 -3.32
C GLU A 247 -32.44 1.54 -2.51
N LYS A 248 -31.16 1.20 -2.49
CA LYS A 248 -30.68 -0.01 -1.82
C LYS A 248 -30.46 0.24 -0.33
N GLU A 249 -31.05 -0.61 0.50
CA GLU A 249 -30.80 -0.61 1.93
C GLU A 249 -29.38 -1.09 2.24
N MET A 250 -28.53 -0.18 2.72
CA MET A 250 -27.13 -0.46 3.03
C MET A 250 -26.85 -0.52 4.53
N ASP A 251 -27.70 0.04 5.38
CA ASP A 251 -27.46 0.23 6.82
C ASP A 251 -27.26 -1.09 7.59
N SER A 252 -27.81 -2.18 7.07
CA SER A 252 -27.69 -3.53 7.64
C SER A 252 -26.46 -4.31 7.14
N THR A 253 -25.70 -3.74 6.19
CA THR A 253 -24.53 -4.42 5.62
C THR A 253 -23.33 -4.38 6.57
N PRO A 254 -22.46 -5.41 6.59
CA PRO A 254 -21.30 -5.45 7.48
C PRO A 254 -20.39 -4.21 7.35
N LEU A 255 -20.15 -3.78 6.11
CA LEU A 255 -19.34 -2.59 5.84
C LEU A 255 -19.95 -1.31 6.44
N TYR A 256 -21.24 -1.05 6.20
CA TYR A 256 -21.88 0.19 6.68
C TYR A 256 -22.02 0.19 8.21
N GLN A 257 -22.20 -0.98 8.83
CA GLN A 257 -22.16 -1.10 10.28
C GLN A 257 -20.79 -0.75 10.84
N ALA A 258 -19.71 -1.31 10.29
CA ALA A 258 -18.33 -1.02 10.70
C ALA A 258 -17.97 0.46 10.49
N VAL A 259 -18.30 1.02 9.32
CA VAL A 259 -18.14 2.45 9.01
C VAL A 259 -18.94 3.31 10.00
N GLY A 260 -20.16 2.91 10.33
CA GLY A 260 -21.01 3.64 11.27
C GLY A 260 -20.44 3.65 12.68
N ILE A 261 -19.79 2.58 13.12
CA ILE A 261 -19.09 2.53 14.42
C ILE A 261 -17.90 3.50 14.38
N ALA A 262 -17.02 3.35 13.38
CA ALA A 262 -15.81 4.16 13.24
C ALA A 262 -16.10 5.67 13.11
N LEU A 263 -17.11 6.06 12.32
CA LEU A 263 -17.48 7.48 12.18
C LEU A 263 -18.09 8.07 13.47
N ARG A 264 -18.78 7.26 14.27
CA ARG A 264 -19.31 7.72 15.58
C ARG A 264 -18.19 7.89 16.59
N GLU A 265 -17.17 7.05 16.57
CA GLU A 265 -15.95 7.21 17.36
C GLU A 265 -15.22 8.49 16.97
N LEU A 266 -14.94 8.68 15.68
CA LEU A 266 -14.31 9.90 15.17
C LEU A 266 -15.10 11.17 15.51
N ALA A 267 -16.43 11.13 15.40
CA ALA A 267 -17.27 12.27 15.75
C ALA A 267 -17.27 12.58 17.26
N ARG A 268 -17.04 11.58 18.14
CA ARG A 268 -16.86 11.80 19.58
C ARG A 268 -15.51 12.45 19.85
N GLU A 269 -14.43 11.92 19.27
CA GLU A 269 -13.08 12.48 19.39
C GLU A 269 -13.03 13.94 18.93
N TRP A 270 -13.71 14.29 17.83
CA TRP A 270 -13.80 15.68 17.36
C TRP A 270 -14.54 16.63 18.31
N ARG A 271 -15.53 16.13 19.05
CA ARG A 271 -16.30 16.92 20.02
C ARG A 271 -15.53 17.09 21.33
N GLU A 272 -14.82 16.06 21.75
CA GLU A 272 -14.10 16.01 23.03
C GLU A 272 -12.71 16.67 22.92
N GLY A 273 -11.99 16.43 21.82
CA GLY A 273 -10.67 16.99 21.52
C GLY A 273 -10.71 18.33 20.80
N GLY A 274 -11.74 19.15 21.09
CA GLY A 274 -12.13 20.37 20.38
C GLY A 274 -11.08 20.91 19.41
N ARG A 275 -11.24 20.62 18.10
CA ARG A 275 -10.33 21.00 17.01
C ARG A 275 -8.89 21.23 17.50
N GLU A 276 -8.08 20.16 17.64
CA GLU A 276 -6.62 20.33 17.61
C GLU A 276 -6.31 21.40 16.55
N GLU A 277 -5.75 22.53 17.02
CA GLU A 277 -5.75 23.82 16.33
C GLU A 277 -5.57 23.65 14.82
N ARG A 278 -6.56 24.06 14.01
CA ARG A 278 -6.35 24.30 12.58
C ARG A 278 -5.17 25.27 12.50
N PRO A 279 -3.96 24.88 12.04
CA PRO A 279 -2.86 25.82 12.02
C PRO A 279 -3.12 26.79 10.86
N THR A 280 -3.35 28.06 11.17
CA THR A 280 -3.51 29.13 10.19
C THR A 280 -2.20 29.52 9.50
N ASP A 281 -1.10 28.80 9.72
CA ASP A 281 0.18 29.07 9.04
C ASP A 281 1.07 27.81 8.98
N VAL A 282 1.11 27.16 7.80
CA VAL A 282 1.88 25.93 7.56
C VAL A 282 3.30 26.24 7.06
N ALA A 283 3.68 27.51 6.91
CA ALA A 283 5.05 27.89 6.54
C ALA A 283 6.04 27.75 7.72
N GLY A 284 5.54 27.64 8.96
CA GLY A 284 6.35 27.60 10.19
C GLY A 284 6.80 26.23 10.69
N ILE A 285 6.31 25.11 10.11
CA ILE A 285 6.60 23.74 10.59
C ILE A 285 8.07 23.32 10.34
N PHE A 286 8.84 24.09 9.56
CA PHE A 286 10.27 23.85 9.27
C PHE A 286 11.25 24.53 10.24
N ARG A 287 10.99 24.54 11.56
CA ARG A 287 12.03 24.92 12.56
C ARG A 287 12.28 23.81 13.60
N PRO A 288 13.53 23.53 13.99
CA PRO A 288 13.85 22.32 14.74
C PRO A 288 14.09 22.59 16.23
N ILE A 289 13.32 22.02 17.16
CA ILE A 289 13.69 21.84 18.59
C ILE A 289 12.89 20.63 19.15
N ARG A 290 13.54 19.50 19.49
CA ARG A 290 13.92 18.96 20.84
C ARG A 290 12.75 18.95 21.85
N ASP A 291 12.46 17.91 22.64
CA ASP A 291 13.30 16.93 23.36
C ASP A 291 12.69 15.50 23.36
N LEU A 292 13.53 14.51 23.67
CA LEU A 292 13.43 13.12 23.21
C LEU A 292 13.22 12.07 24.33
N GLU A 293 12.72 12.43 25.51
CA GLU A 293 12.84 11.56 26.70
C GLU A 293 11.56 10.93 27.29
N ASP A 294 10.35 11.15 26.76
CA ASP A 294 9.12 10.75 27.48
C ASP A 294 8.27 9.60 26.90
N LEU A 295 8.74 8.81 25.91
CA LEU A 295 7.88 7.80 25.25
C LEU A 295 8.39 6.36 25.28
N ALA A 296 9.21 6.01 26.28
CA ALA A 296 9.55 4.63 26.56
C ALA A 296 8.64 4.05 27.64
N GLN A 297 7.49 3.47 27.26
CA GLN A 297 6.86 2.29 27.88
C GLN A 297 5.41 2.08 27.40
N GLN A 298 5.16 1.07 26.57
CA GLN A 298 4.15 0.00 26.81
C GLN A 298 4.07 -1.00 25.64
N PRO A 299 3.78 -2.29 25.91
CA PRO A 299 3.66 -3.34 24.90
C PRO A 299 2.22 -3.47 24.37
N VAL A 300 2.07 -3.88 23.11
CA VAL A 300 0.77 -4.18 22.48
C VAL A 300 0.78 -5.63 21.98
N ASP A 301 -0.23 -6.39 22.41
CA ASP A 301 -0.50 -7.78 22.06
C ASP A 301 -1.04 -7.94 20.64
N HIS A 302 -0.62 -9.01 19.96
CA HIS A 302 -0.97 -9.32 18.57
C HIS A 302 -2.17 -10.25 18.46
N GLN A 303 -3.17 -9.91 17.64
CA GLN A 303 -4.06 -10.89 17.01
C GLN A 303 -4.37 -10.55 15.53
N ARG A 304 -3.77 -11.38 14.66
CA ARG A 304 -4.09 -11.70 13.26
C ARG A 304 -4.32 -10.55 12.27
N THR A 305 -3.20 -10.09 11.73
CA THR A 305 -3.01 -9.39 10.46
C THR A 305 -2.83 -10.37 9.29
N VAL A 306 -3.15 -9.93 8.07
CA VAL A 306 -2.61 -10.55 6.86
C VAL A 306 -1.15 -10.13 6.78
N ASP A 307 -0.24 -11.05 7.12
CA ASP A 307 1.18 -10.76 7.22
C ASP A 307 1.76 -10.30 5.86
N LEU A 308 2.32 -9.09 5.84
CA LEU A 308 3.48 -8.80 4.99
C LEU A 308 4.50 -9.93 5.21
N PRO A 309 5.28 -10.39 4.20
CA PRO A 309 6.19 -11.51 4.39
C PRO A 309 7.20 -11.20 5.50
N SER A 310 6.85 -11.61 6.72
CA SER A 310 7.77 -11.89 7.77
C SER A 310 8.41 -13.19 7.36
N PHE A 311 9.62 -13.12 6.81
CA PHE A 311 10.42 -14.30 6.53
C PHE A 311 10.51 -15.22 7.76
N ALA A 312 10.29 -14.73 8.98
CA ALA A 312 10.30 -15.51 10.20
C ALA A 312 9.23 -16.62 10.27
N GLY A 313 8.02 -16.40 9.73
CA GLY A 313 6.95 -17.41 9.74
C GLY A 313 7.12 -18.48 8.68
N THR A 314 7.45 -18.06 7.45
CA THR A 314 7.66 -18.96 6.31
C THR A 314 8.98 -19.73 6.42
N ASP A 315 10.04 -19.12 6.96
CA ASP A 315 11.29 -19.82 7.29
C ASP A 315 11.02 -20.88 8.36
N GLN A 316 10.27 -20.60 9.43
CA GLN A 316 9.98 -21.64 10.45
C GLN A 316 9.18 -22.83 9.87
N MET A 317 8.19 -22.58 9.01
CA MET A 317 7.37 -23.66 8.42
C MET A 317 8.11 -24.51 7.39
N LEU A 318 9.07 -23.94 6.64
CA LEU A 318 9.77 -24.64 5.56
C LEU A 318 11.16 -25.13 5.95
N VAL A 319 11.88 -24.40 6.81
CA VAL A 319 13.22 -24.80 7.25
C VAL A 319 13.15 -26.05 8.12
N GLN A 320 12.14 -26.22 8.98
CA GLN A 320 12.03 -27.40 9.83
C GLN A 320 11.90 -28.72 9.03
N PRO A 321 11.00 -28.85 8.02
CA PRO A 321 10.99 -30.01 7.13
C PRO A 321 12.29 -30.24 6.37
N LEU A 322 12.98 -29.17 5.95
CA LEU A 322 14.25 -29.26 5.22
C LEU A 322 15.40 -29.72 6.13
N VAL A 323 15.40 -29.33 7.41
CA VAL A 323 16.30 -29.84 8.44
C VAL A 323 16.04 -31.33 8.69
N LEU A 324 14.78 -31.76 8.80
CA LEU A 324 14.45 -33.19 8.94
C LEU A 324 14.88 -34.02 7.72
N LEU A 325 14.76 -33.46 6.51
CA LEU A 325 15.26 -34.09 5.30
C LEU A 325 16.80 -34.20 5.32
N ALA A 326 17.50 -33.17 5.81
CA ALA A 326 18.94 -33.20 5.99
C ALA A 326 19.37 -34.27 7.02
N GLU A 327 18.60 -34.47 8.10
CA GLU A 327 18.82 -35.54 9.07
C GLU A 327 18.60 -36.94 8.45
N GLY A 328 17.54 -37.13 7.66
CA GLY A 328 17.32 -38.37 6.92
C GLY A 328 18.47 -38.69 5.96
N LEU A 329 19.04 -37.68 5.29
CA LEU A 329 20.22 -37.82 4.46
C LEU A 329 21.49 -38.17 5.25
N ARG A 330 21.61 -37.75 6.51
CA ARG A 330 22.69 -38.20 7.43
C ARG A 330 22.49 -39.65 7.84
N MET A 331 21.25 -40.08 8.12
CA MET A 331 20.96 -41.48 8.44
C MET A 331 21.29 -42.41 7.26
N LEU A 332 20.92 -42.02 6.04
CA LEU A 332 21.29 -42.75 4.82
C LEU A 332 22.82 -42.85 4.62
N ALA A 333 23.59 -41.88 5.11
CA ALA A 333 25.05 -41.93 5.04
C ALA A 333 25.66 -43.02 5.92
N GLY A 334 24.95 -43.43 6.99
CA GLY A 334 25.38 -44.52 7.88
C GLY A 334 25.04 -45.92 7.38
N ILE A 335 24.33 -46.04 6.24
CA ILE A 335 23.98 -47.33 5.64
C ILE A 335 25.03 -47.67 4.58
N ASP A 336 25.82 -48.71 4.84
CA ASP A 336 26.82 -49.19 3.89
C ASP A 336 26.18 -50.06 2.80
N HIS A 337 25.51 -49.39 1.85
CA HIS A 337 24.87 -50.02 0.71
C HIS A 337 24.90 -49.08 -0.50
N GLU A 338 25.30 -49.60 -1.67
CA GLU A 338 25.52 -48.81 -2.89
C GLU A 338 24.29 -48.00 -3.32
N ARG A 339 23.11 -48.63 -3.38
CA ARG A 339 21.84 -47.94 -3.66
C ARG A 339 21.47 -46.84 -2.66
N ALA A 340 21.87 -46.98 -1.39
CA ALA A 340 21.61 -45.95 -0.38
C ALA A 340 22.49 -44.71 -0.63
N ARG A 341 23.72 -44.93 -1.11
CA ARG A 341 24.64 -43.86 -1.53
C ARG A 341 24.11 -43.08 -2.74
N GLU A 342 23.67 -43.79 -3.78
CA GLU A 342 23.08 -43.18 -4.99
C GLU A 342 21.81 -42.38 -4.67
N ALA A 343 20.89 -42.97 -3.88
CA ALA A 343 19.65 -42.29 -3.48
C ALA A 343 19.96 -41.03 -2.65
N ARG A 344 20.94 -41.10 -1.75
CA ARG A 344 21.39 -39.96 -0.94
C ARG A 344 21.93 -38.83 -1.80
N GLU A 345 22.79 -39.12 -2.78
CA GLU A 345 23.34 -38.09 -3.68
C GLU A 345 22.26 -37.40 -4.51
N LEU A 346 21.31 -38.17 -5.06
CA LEU A 346 20.22 -37.65 -5.86
C LEU A 346 19.30 -36.73 -5.05
N ILE A 347 18.89 -37.19 -3.85
CA ILE A 347 18.03 -36.41 -2.96
C ILE A 347 18.77 -35.17 -2.45
N LEU A 348 20.06 -35.27 -2.11
CA LEU A 348 20.87 -34.12 -1.66
C LEU A 348 20.95 -33.03 -2.74
N ARG A 349 21.21 -33.43 -4.00
CA ARG A 349 21.27 -32.49 -5.12
C ARG A 349 19.93 -31.80 -5.36
N ALA A 350 18.84 -32.57 -5.40
CA ALA A 350 17.50 -32.04 -5.57
C ALA A 350 17.09 -31.09 -4.43
N SER A 351 17.44 -31.43 -3.19
CA SER A 351 17.10 -30.64 -2.00
C SER A 351 17.86 -29.32 -1.94
N ARG A 352 19.15 -29.30 -2.32
CA ARG A 352 19.93 -28.06 -2.48
C ARG A 352 19.31 -27.16 -3.53
N GLN A 353 18.99 -27.71 -4.70
CA GLN A 353 18.39 -26.96 -5.78
C GLN A 353 17.03 -26.38 -5.37
N LEU A 354 16.19 -27.16 -4.68
CA LEU A 354 14.93 -26.70 -4.14
C LEU A 354 15.13 -25.54 -3.14
N PHE A 355 16.06 -25.67 -2.19
CA PHE A 355 16.35 -24.61 -1.21
C PHE A 355 16.76 -23.31 -1.89
N PHE A 356 17.68 -23.36 -2.87
CA PHE A 356 18.09 -22.19 -3.64
C PHE A 356 16.94 -21.58 -4.44
N ARG A 357 16.09 -22.40 -5.09
CA ARG A 357 14.91 -21.91 -5.80
C ARG A 357 13.93 -21.22 -4.86
N LEU A 358 13.72 -21.75 -3.65
CA LEU A 358 12.87 -21.12 -2.64
C LEU A 358 13.43 -19.77 -2.16
N GLN A 359 14.77 -19.64 -2.07
CA GLN A 359 15.42 -18.35 -1.79
C GLN A 359 15.26 -17.37 -2.97
N GLU A 360 15.47 -17.82 -4.21
CA GLU A 360 15.27 -17.02 -5.43
C GLU A 360 13.81 -16.55 -5.59
N MET A 361 12.86 -17.37 -5.14
CA MET A 361 11.44 -17.03 -5.15
C MET A 361 11.02 -16.15 -3.96
N GLY A 362 11.94 -15.85 -3.02
CA GLY A 362 11.65 -15.06 -1.82
C GLY A 362 10.73 -15.76 -0.83
N VAL A 363 10.63 -17.09 -0.92
CA VAL A 363 9.84 -17.93 -0.01
C VAL A 363 10.64 -18.25 1.26
N ILE A 364 11.96 -18.39 1.12
CA ILE A 364 12.92 -18.51 2.23
C ILE A 364 13.83 -17.28 2.21
N SER A 365 14.22 -16.78 3.38
CA SER A 365 15.15 -15.65 3.49
C SER A 365 16.48 -15.91 2.74
N PRO A 366 17.01 -14.95 1.97
CA PRO A 366 18.27 -15.09 1.24
C PRO A 366 19.50 -15.15 2.16
N VAL A 367 19.36 -14.77 3.44
CA VAL A 367 20.43 -14.89 4.45
C VAL A 367 20.29 -16.14 5.33
N SER A 368 19.25 -16.95 5.13
CA SER A 368 19.06 -18.18 5.90
C SER A 368 20.06 -19.26 5.47
N PRO A 369 20.76 -19.91 6.42
CA PRO A 369 21.77 -20.90 6.12
C PRO A 369 21.14 -22.14 5.48
N ASN A 370 21.77 -22.68 4.43
CA ASN A 370 21.28 -23.87 3.77
C ASN A 370 21.55 -25.11 4.65
N PRO A 371 20.51 -25.85 5.11
CA PRO A 371 20.67 -26.98 6.01
C PRO A 371 21.40 -28.18 5.37
N PHE A 372 21.59 -28.17 4.06
CA PHE A 372 22.30 -29.20 3.30
C PHE A 372 23.79 -28.88 3.07
N ASP A 373 24.26 -27.72 3.51
CA ASP A 373 25.68 -27.37 3.48
C ASP A 373 26.46 -28.22 4.50
N GLY A 374 27.67 -28.65 4.12
CA GLY A 374 28.49 -29.58 4.93
C GLY A 374 28.15 -31.07 4.77
N LEU A 375 27.04 -31.44 4.13
CA LEU A 375 26.71 -32.86 3.84
C LEU A 375 27.46 -33.44 2.62
N GLY A 376 28.20 -32.61 1.89
CA GLY A 376 28.90 -32.97 0.65
C GLY A 376 30.34 -33.45 0.82
N SER A 377 30.88 -33.45 2.03
CA SER A 377 32.26 -33.86 2.31
C SER A 377 32.28 -35.06 3.26
N GLY A 378 31.98 -36.23 2.71
CA GLY A 378 32.34 -37.52 3.26
C GLY A 378 33.38 -38.17 2.35
N GLY A 379 34.61 -37.65 2.39
CA GLY A 379 35.77 -38.34 1.87
C GLY A 379 36.27 -39.29 2.94
N SER A 380 35.96 -40.57 2.76
CA SER A 380 36.73 -41.72 3.22
C SER A 380 36.30 -42.91 2.37
#